data_AF-A0A5J4RNV7-F1
#
_entry.id   AF-A0A5J4RNV7-F1
#
_cell.length_a   1.000
_cell.length_b   1.000
_cell.length_c   1.000
_cell.angle_alpha   90.00
_cell.angle_beta   90.00
_cell.angle_gamma   90.00
#
_symmetry.space_group_name_H-M   'P 1'
#
loop_
_entity.id
_entity.type
_entity.pdbx_description
1 polymer ?
#
loop_
_entity_poly.entity_id
_entity_poly.type
_entity_poly.pdbx_seq_one_letter_code
_entity_poly.pdbx_strand_id
1 'polypeptide(L)' 'MSNAIRLNEKCIGEFYTQPYYNSLLSGREKIERMDEPEVCREYNTDSKQEILDILKNEIRLCEKKVEEGEIRLNL' A
#
# COMPACT_ATOMS: atom_id res chain seq x y z
N MET A 1 -26.18 -6.85 -17.79
CA MET A 1 -25.21 -6.25 -16.86
C MET A 1 -24.41 -7.40 -16.25
N SER A 2 -23.13 -7.53 -16.59
CA SER A 2 -22.34 -8.75 -16.36
C SER A 2 -21.90 -8.92 -14.90
N ASN A 3 -22.09 -10.14 -14.38
CA ASN A 3 -21.62 -10.62 -13.07
C ASN A 3 -20.12 -10.40 -12.80
N ALA A 4 -19.30 -10.20 -13.84
CA ALA A 4 -17.87 -9.94 -13.72
C ALA A 4 -17.55 -8.62 -12.99
N ILE A 5 -18.40 -7.60 -13.12
CA ILE A 5 -18.18 -6.30 -12.44
C ILE A 5 -18.37 -6.46 -10.92
N ARG A 6 -19.38 -7.24 -10.50
CA ARG A 6 -19.69 -7.51 -9.09
C ARG A 6 -18.64 -8.33 -8.35
N LEU A 7 -17.88 -9.17 -9.06
CA LEU A 7 -16.78 -9.94 -8.46
C LEU A 7 -15.54 -9.06 -8.25
N ASN A 8 -15.28 -8.12 -9.16
CA ASN A 8 -14.12 -7.23 -9.07
C ASN A 8 -14.24 -6.25 -7.89
N GLU A 9 -15.45 -5.73 -7.61
CA GLU A 9 -15.71 -4.87 -6.46
C GLU A 9 -15.56 -5.61 -5.11
N LYS A 10 -15.87 -6.91 -5.07
CA LYS A 10 -15.79 -7.71 -3.84
C LYS A 10 -14.35 -7.98 -3.40
N CYS A 11 -13.43 -8.18 -4.35
CA CYS A 11 -12.02 -8.45 -4.07
C CYS A 11 -11.24 -7.19 -3.64
N ILE A 12 -11.66 -5.99 -4.07
CA ILE A 12 -10.96 -4.73 -3.75
C ILE A 12 -11.09 -4.40 -2.25
N GLY A 13 -12.29 -4.58 -1.66
CA GLY A 13 -12.49 -4.36 -0.21
C GLY A 13 -11.77 -5.37 0.68
N GLU A 14 -11.46 -6.57 0.17
CA GLU A 14 -10.78 -7.63 0.93
C GLU A 14 -9.25 -7.43 1.01
N PHE A 15 -8.66 -6.71 0.06
CA PHE A 15 -7.22 -6.44 0.05
C PHE A 15 -6.87 -5.15 0.81
N TYR A 16 -7.59 -4.06 0.56
CA TYR A 16 -7.35 -2.75 1.18
C TYR A 16 -8.02 -2.64 2.55
N THR A 17 -7.45 -3.34 3.52
CA THR A 17 -7.95 -3.44 4.90
C THR A 17 -7.11 -2.62 5.88
N GLN A 18 -7.61 -2.37 7.10
CA GLN A 18 -6.84 -1.69 8.14
C GLN A 18 -5.48 -2.37 8.43
N PRO A 19 -5.39 -3.70 8.56
CA PRO A 19 -4.10 -4.36 8.75
C PRO A 19 -3.13 -4.13 7.59
N TYR A 20 -3.63 -4.12 6.34
CA TYR A 20 -2.80 -3.84 5.17
C TYR A 20 -2.28 -2.40 5.19
N TYR A 21 -3.14 -1.41 5.44
CA TYR A 21 -2.74 -0.01 5.55
C TYR A 21 -1.71 0.20 6.67
N ASN A 22 -1.93 -0.39 7.85
CA ASN A 22 -0.97 -0.33 8.95
C ASN A 22 0.39 -0.98 8.60
N SER A 23 0.37 -2.06 7.82
CA SER A 23 1.58 -2.71 7.31
C SER A 23 2.35 -1.78 6.36
N LEU A 24 1.66 -1.07 5.47
CA LEU A 24 2.30 -0.07 4.59
C LEU A 24 2.95 1.07 5.39
N LEU A 25 2.26 1.61 6.41
CA LEU A 25 2.80 2.64 7.29
C LEU A 25 4.04 2.14 8.05
N SER A 26 3.95 0.95 8.64
CA SER A 26 5.06 0.33 9.39
C SER A 26 6.24 0.01 8.47
N GLY A 27 5.97 -0.46 7.26
CA GLY A 27 6.97 -0.71 6.22
C GLY A 27 7.70 0.57 5.84
N ARG A 28 6.96 1.66 5.63
CA ARG A 28 7.55 2.98 5.32
C ARG A 28 8.45 3.46 6.45
N GLU A 29 7.99 3.43 7.70
CA GLU A 29 8.79 3.82 8.87
C GLU A 29 10.07 2.98 8.99
N LYS A 30 9.98 1.66 8.75
CA LYS A 30 11.14 0.76 8.73
C LYS A 30 12.15 1.20 7.66
N ILE A 31 11.72 1.35 6.41
CA ILE A 31 12.60 1.74 5.30
C ILE A 31 13.21 3.11 5.53
N GLU A 32 12.45 4.10 6.03
CA GLU A 32 12.95 5.44 6.32
C GLU A 32 14.15 5.41 7.30
N ARG A 33 14.16 4.47 8.25
CA ARG A 33 15.24 4.28 9.24
C ARG A 33 16.44 3.45 8.76
N MET A 34 16.27 2.63 7.72
CA MET A 34 17.36 1.82 7.17
C MET A 34 18.27 2.64 6.27
N ASP A 35 19.56 2.31 6.22
CA ASP A 35 20.49 2.97 5.29
C ASP A 35 20.33 2.42 3.86
N GLU A 36 20.71 3.23 2.86
CA GLU A 36 20.59 2.89 1.42
C GLU A 36 21.06 1.47 1.08
N PRO A 37 22.29 1.06 1.45
CA PRO A 37 22.82 -0.24 1.04
C PRO A 37 22.07 -1.41 1.67
N GLU A 38 21.51 -1.21 2.87
CA GLU A 38 20.72 -2.22 3.56
C GLU A 38 19.39 -2.47 2.82
N VAL A 39 18.72 -1.38 2.43
CA VAL A 39 17.48 -1.45 1.65
C VAL A 39 17.72 -2.07 0.28
N CYS A 40 18.76 -1.62 -0.45
CA CYS A 40 19.14 -2.20 -1.74
C CYS A 40 19.36 -3.72 -1.65
N ARG A 41 20.04 -4.18 -0.59
CA ARG A 41 20.29 -5.61 -0.37
C ARG A 41 19.03 -6.39 0.02
N GLU A 42 18.23 -5.89 0.96
CA GLU A 42 17.06 -6.61 1.47
C GLU A 42 15.93 -6.69 0.44
N TYR A 43 15.74 -5.61 -0.32
CA TYR A 43 14.64 -5.48 -1.28
C TYR A 43 15.07 -5.67 -2.74
N ASN A 44 16.36 -5.95 -2.99
CA ASN A 44 16.93 -6.12 -4.32
C ASN A 44 16.53 -4.99 -5.28
N THR A 45 16.79 -3.75 -4.85
CA THR A 45 16.51 -2.50 -5.57
C THR A 45 17.81 -1.71 -5.73
N ASP A 46 17.86 -0.86 -6.76
CA ASP A 46 18.99 0.05 -6.98
C ASP A 46 18.90 1.30 -6.09
N SER A 47 17.74 1.57 -5.48
CA SER A 47 17.53 2.77 -4.67
C SER A 47 16.44 2.58 -3.60
N LYS A 48 16.75 2.96 -2.35
CA LYS A 48 15.78 3.09 -1.26
C LYS A 48 14.60 3.97 -1.64
N GLN A 49 14.83 5.00 -2.46
CA GLN A 49 13.78 5.90 -2.89
C GLN A 49 12.70 5.18 -3.70
N GLU A 50 13.05 4.17 -4.51
CA GLU A 50 12.07 3.40 -5.27
C GLU A 50 11.07 2.69 -4.34
N ILE A 51 11.56 2.07 -3.27
CA ILE A 51 10.71 1.37 -2.29
C ILE A 51 9.83 2.37 -1.54
N LEU A 52 10.38 3.52 -1.14
CA LEU A 52 9.60 4.57 -0.49
C LEU A 52 8.49 5.13 -1.41
N ASP A 53 8.78 5.30 -2.70
CA ASP A 53 7.81 5.78 -3.67
C ASP A 53 6.69 4.75 -3.91
N ILE A 54 7.01 3.46 -3.98
CA ILE A 54 6.02 2.38 -4.07
C ILE A 54 5.10 2.43 -2.83
N LEU A 55 5.66 2.44 -1.63
CA LEU A 55 4.88 2.48 -0.39
C LEU A 55 4.00 3.73 -0.31
N LYS A 56 4.54 4.89 -0.69
CA LYS A 56 3.81 6.16 -0.71
C LYS A 56 2.64 6.12 -1.70
N ASN A 57 2.83 5.54 -2.87
CA ASN A 57 1.78 5.40 -3.88
C ASN A 57 0.66 4.46 -3.40
N GLU A 58 1.01 3.33 -2.77
CA GLU A 58 0.02 2.40 -2.21
C GLU A 58 -0.76 3.00 -1.03
N ILE A 59 -0.09 3.73 -0.13
CA ILE A 59 -0.74 4.47 0.96
C ILE A 59 -1.76 5.47 0.38
N ARG A 60 -1.34 6.27 -0.61
CA ARG A 60 -2.20 7.25 -1.26
C ARG A 60 -3.40 6.60 -1.97
N LEU A 61 -3.21 5.42 -2.55
CA LEU A 61 -4.31 4.66 -3.16
C LEU A 61 -5.32 4.22 -2.10
N CYS A 62 -4.87 3.74 -0.94
CA CYS A 62 -5.75 3.40 0.18
C CYS A 62 -6.56 4.62 0.64
N GLU A 63 -5.89 5.76 0.86
CA GLU A 63 -6.54 7.01 1.29
C GLU A 63 -7.58 7.48 0.28
N LYS A 64 -7.23 7.48 -1.02
CA LYS A 64 -8.16 7.82 -2.09
C LYS A 64 -9.40 6.91 -2.10
N LYS A 65 -9.24 5.61 -1.89
CA LYS A 65 -10.37 4.66 -1.81
C LYS A 65 -11.27 4.91 -0.60
N VAL A 66 -10.74 5.43 0.51
CA VAL A 66 -11.53 5.88 1.65
C VAL A 66 -12.32 7.14 1.29
N GLU A 67 -11.68 8.12 0.64
CA GLU A 67 -12.33 9.34 0.16
C GLU A 67 -13.47 9.05 -0.82
N GLU A 68 -13.28 8.08 -1.72
CA GLU A 68 -14.29 7.61 -2.68
C GLU A 68 -15.38 6.73 -2.03
N GLY A 69 -15.22 6.37 -0.75
CA GLY A 69 -16.16 5.54 0.00
C GLY A 69 -16.14 4.06 -0.39
N GLU A 70 -15.13 3.62 -1.15
CA GLU A 70 -14.97 2.22 -1.58
C GLU A 70 -14.57 1.30 -0.43
N ILE A 71 -13.77 1.82 0.51
CA ILE A 71 -13.29 1.09 1.70
C ILE A 71 -13.46 1.93 2.96
N ARG A 72 -13.30 1.30 4.12
CA ARG A 72 -13.30 1.98 5.43
C ARG A 72 -11.99 1.70 6.14
N LEU A 73 -11.23 2.77 6.41
CA LEU A 73 -10.03 2.76 7.24
C LEU A 73 -10.18 3.83 8.33
N ASN A 74 -9.52 3.61 9.46
CA ASN A 74 -9.29 4.60 10.49
C ASN A 74 -7.97 5.31 10.14
N LEU A 75 -8.08 6.47 9.48
CA LEU A 75 -6.96 7.36 9.14
C LEU A 75 -6.64 8.31 10.30
#